data_AF-A0ABD6EZ28-F1
#
_entry.id   AF-A0ABD6EZ28-F1
#
_cell.length_a   1.000
_cell.length_b   1.000
_cell.length_c   1.000
_cell.angle_alpha   90.00
_cell.angle_beta   90.00
_cell.angle_gamma   90.00
#
_symmetry.space_group_name_H-M   'P 1'
#
loop_
_entity.id
_entity.type
_entity.pdbx_description
1 polymer ?
#
loop_
_entity_poly.entity_id
_entity_poly.type
_entity_poly.pdbx_seq_one_letter_code
_entity_poly.pdbx_strand_id
1 'polypeptide(L)'
;MFSSKAVIVSIQIKYFDDSAVSALRKLDDIAQEFDPTHKNFFLSQTLYNSLPSIPEDLWFTRILQRFNEHLVDSVELYGAIARPLFYILDKCETENVQLLRPWMRRITEPSEQKSVFSASYNLILSFGLRIL
;
A
#
# COMPACT_ATOMS: atom_id res chain seq x y z
N MET A 1 -40.34 0.63 7.12
CA MET A 1 -39.36 -0.28 7.74
C MET A 1 -38.11 -0.25 6.88
N PHE A 2 -37.26 0.77 7.06
CA PHE A 2 -36.00 0.90 6.33
C PHE A 2 -34.90 0.19 7.10
N SER A 3 -34.16 -0.67 6.41
CA SER A 3 -33.17 -1.59 6.96
C SER A 3 -32.01 -0.86 7.64
N SER A 4 -31.85 -1.05 8.95
CA SER A 4 -30.76 -0.48 9.79
C SER A 4 -29.35 -0.83 9.33
N LYS A 5 -29.17 -1.78 8.40
CA LYS A 5 -27.84 -2.17 7.90
C LYS A 5 -27.23 -1.12 6.96
N ALA A 6 -28.03 -0.36 6.21
CA ALA A 6 -27.52 0.68 5.31
C ALA A 6 -27.05 1.94 6.05
N VAL A 7 -27.66 2.24 7.20
CA VAL A 7 -27.33 3.42 8.00
C VAL A 7 -26.01 3.24 8.77
N ILE A 8 -25.70 2.01 9.20
CA ILE A 8 -24.46 1.73 9.96
C ILE A 8 -23.21 1.87 9.06
N VAL A 9 -23.29 1.46 7.79
CA VAL A 9 -22.17 1.59 6.82
C VAL A 9 -21.79 3.06 6.58
N SER A 10 -22.72 3.99 6.77
CA SER A 10 -22.47 5.42 6.56
C SER A 10 -21.79 6.12 7.74
N ILE A 11 -21.72 5.50 8.93
CA ILE A 11 -21.31 6.15 10.19
C ILE A 11 -19.84 5.86 10.58
N GLN A 12 -19.16 4.91 9.93
CA GLN A 12 -17.72 4.68 10.13
C GLN A 12 -16.81 5.68 9.41
N ILE A 13 -17.38 6.57 8.59
CA ILE A 13 -16.70 7.73 7.98
C ILE A 13 -16.69 8.90 8.97
N LYS A 14 -16.47 8.66 10.26
CA LYS A 14 -16.24 9.74 11.23
C LYS A 14 -14.78 10.15 11.12
N TYR A 15 -14.55 11.16 10.29
CA TYR A 15 -13.27 11.88 10.11
C TYR A 15 -12.14 11.02 9.58
N PHE A 16 -12.26 10.62 8.32
CA PHE A 16 -11.06 10.43 7.52
C PHE A 16 -10.28 11.76 7.53
N ASP A 17 -9.05 11.75 8.01
CA ASP A 17 -8.20 12.95 7.96
C ASP A 17 -8.06 13.40 6.49
N ASP A 18 -8.06 14.72 6.25
CA ASP A 18 -7.98 15.30 4.90
C ASP A 18 -6.76 14.74 4.14
N SER A 19 -5.68 14.44 4.88
CA SER A 19 -4.46 13.85 4.36
C SER A 19 -4.69 12.45 3.73
N ALA A 20 -5.49 11.61 4.36
CA ALA A 20 -5.72 10.24 3.93
C ALA A 20 -6.70 10.17 2.74
N VAL A 21 -7.71 11.05 2.72
CA VAL A 21 -8.59 11.20 1.54
C VAL A 21 -7.79 11.73 0.35
N SER A 22 -6.96 12.76 0.58
CA SER A 22 -6.13 13.33 -0.48
C SER A 22 -5.11 12.32 -1.02
N ALA A 23 -4.51 11.51 -0.16
CA ALA A 23 -3.59 10.45 -0.58
C ALA A 23 -4.30 9.40 -1.44
N LEU A 24 -5.50 8.95 -1.06
CA LEU A 24 -6.27 7.99 -1.86
C LEU A 24 -6.68 8.56 -3.23
N ARG A 25 -7.11 9.82 -3.29
CA ARG A 25 -7.41 10.49 -4.58
C ARG A 25 -6.17 10.57 -5.47
N LYS A 26 -5.03 10.99 -4.91
CA LYS A 26 -3.78 11.05 -5.67
C LYS A 26 -3.31 9.66 -6.14
N LEU A 27 -3.60 8.61 -5.36
CA LEU A 27 -3.32 7.23 -5.77
C LEU A 27 -4.25 6.78 -6.92
N ASP A 28 -5.51 7.20 -6.93
CA ASP A 28 -6.43 6.95 -8.05
C ASP A 28 -5.90 7.55 -9.36
N ASP A 29 -5.23 8.71 -9.29
CA ASP A 29 -4.65 9.40 -10.44
C ASP A 29 -3.19 9.01 -10.75
N ILE A 30 -2.62 8.01 -10.05
CA ILE A 30 -1.17 7.71 -10.11
C ILE A 30 -0.69 7.36 -11.53
N ALA A 31 -1.54 6.78 -12.36
CA ALA A 31 -1.22 6.46 -13.76
C ALA A 31 -0.96 7.72 -14.61
N GLN A 32 -1.53 8.87 -14.21
CA GLN A 32 -1.39 10.16 -14.89
C GLN A 32 -0.19 10.98 -14.40
N GLU A 33 0.48 10.56 -13.32
CA GLU A 33 1.73 11.19 -12.88
C GLU A 33 2.89 10.63 -13.71
N PHE A 34 3.49 11.44 -14.59
CA PHE A 34 4.59 10.99 -15.44
C PHE A 34 5.96 11.24 -14.83
N ASP A 35 6.07 12.08 -13.79
CA ASP A 35 7.33 12.33 -13.13
C ASP A 35 7.66 11.19 -12.13
N PRO A 36 8.72 10.39 -12.38
CA PRO A 36 9.09 9.29 -11.51
C PRO A 36 9.52 9.76 -10.12
N THR A 37 10.07 10.98 -9.99
CA THR A 37 10.46 11.56 -8.70
C THR A 37 9.22 11.86 -7.86
N HIS A 38 8.18 12.43 -8.47
CA HIS A 38 6.91 12.69 -7.79
C HIS A 38 6.20 11.38 -7.40
N LYS A 39 6.19 10.37 -8.28
CA LYS A 39 5.66 9.02 -7.95
C LYS A 39 6.39 8.41 -6.77
N ASN A 40 7.72 8.43 -6.79
CA ASN A 40 8.54 7.85 -5.74
C ASN A 40 8.31 8.54 -4.39
N PHE A 41 8.32 9.88 -4.36
CA PHE A 41 8.05 10.64 -3.15
C PHE A 41 6.63 10.38 -2.62
N PHE A 42 5.63 10.36 -3.50
CA PHE A 42 4.26 10.08 -3.12
C PHE A 42 4.12 8.69 -2.48
N LEU A 43 4.63 7.64 -3.12
CA LEU A 43 4.51 6.26 -2.64
C LEU A 43 5.29 6.03 -1.33
N SER A 44 6.53 6.52 -1.26
CA SER A 44 7.42 6.26 -0.11
C SER A 44 7.19 7.16 1.10
N GLN A 45 6.61 8.36 0.91
CA GLN A 45 6.37 9.33 1.99
C GLN A 45 4.89 9.62 2.16
N THR A 46 4.23 10.23 1.17
CA THR A 46 2.86 10.73 1.33
C THR A 46 1.87 9.61 1.63
N LEU A 47 1.85 8.57 0.80
CA LEU A 47 0.98 7.41 1.00
C LEU A 47 1.32 6.70 2.32
N TYR A 48 2.60 6.40 2.54
CA TYR A 48 3.07 5.74 3.76
C TYR A 48 2.63 6.47 5.04
N ASN A 49 2.82 7.79 5.11
CA ASN A 49 2.45 8.59 6.28
C ASN A 49 0.92 8.66 6.49
N SER A 50 0.13 8.46 5.44
CA SER A 50 -1.33 8.46 5.51
C SER A 50 -1.94 7.10 5.91
N LEU A 51 -1.20 6.00 5.73
CA LEU A 51 -1.69 4.63 5.99
C LEU A 51 -2.32 4.43 7.38
N PRO A 52 -1.76 4.96 8.48
CA PRO A 52 -2.35 4.78 9.81
C PRO A 52 -3.78 5.34 9.95
N SER A 53 -4.14 6.32 9.12
CA SER A 53 -5.46 6.95 9.11
C SER A 53 -6.43 6.32 8.09
N ILE A 54 -5.95 5.39 7.25
CA ILE A 54 -6.76 4.69 6.25
C ILE A 54 -7.27 3.38 6.89
N PRO A 55 -8.59 3.10 6.88
CA PRO A 55 -9.15 1.82 7.28
C PRO A 55 -8.55 0.66 6.50
N GLU A 56 -8.29 -0.45 7.18
CA GLU A 56 -7.62 -1.63 6.62
C GLU A 56 -8.28 -2.16 5.33
N ASP A 57 -9.61 -2.19 5.28
CA ASP A 57 -10.35 -2.66 4.09
C ASP A 57 -9.96 -1.88 2.81
N LEU A 58 -9.64 -0.59 2.94
CA LEU A 58 -9.18 0.25 1.82
C LEU A 58 -7.73 -0.01 1.42
N TRP A 59 -6.91 -0.61 2.29
CA TRP A 59 -5.56 -1.03 1.90
C TRP A 59 -5.62 -2.09 0.80
N PHE A 60 -6.59 -2.99 0.86
CA PHE A 60 -6.73 -4.07 -0.12
C PHE A 60 -7.64 -3.67 -1.29
N THR A 61 -8.79 -3.06 -1.00
CA THR A 61 -9.79 -2.70 -2.03
C THR A 61 -9.42 -1.44 -2.83
N ARG A 62 -8.49 -0.61 -2.36
CA ARG A 62 -8.01 0.56 -3.12
C ARG A 62 -6.51 0.55 -3.34
N ILE A 63 -5.71 0.50 -2.27
CA ILE A 63 -4.27 0.69 -2.41
C ILE A 63 -3.63 -0.44 -3.22
N LEU A 64 -3.84 -1.68 -2.78
CA LEU A 64 -3.30 -2.86 -3.44
C LEU A 64 -3.87 -3.02 -4.86
N GLN A 65 -5.16 -2.70 -5.06
CA GLN A 65 -5.77 -2.67 -6.38
C GLN A 65 -5.01 -1.74 -7.34
N ARG A 66 -4.73 -0.49 -6.94
CA ARG A 66 -3.99 0.46 -7.78
C ARG A 66 -2.55 0.05 -8.02
N PHE A 67 -1.91 -0.57 -7.03
CA PHE A 67 -0.58 -1.15 -7.24
C PHE A 67 -0.63 -2.22 -8.33
N ASN A 68 -1.59 -3.15 -8.24
CA ASN A 68 -1.77 -4.22 -9.23
C ASN A 68 -2.07 -3.69 -10.64
N GLU A 69 -2.89 -2.64 -10.77
CA GLU A 69 -3.32 -2.12 -12.06
C GLU A 69 -2.26 -1.24 -12.76
N HIS A 70 -1.42 -0.55 -11.99
CA HIS A 70 -0.60 0.54 -12.56
C HIS A 70 0.88 0.46 -12.26
N LEU A 71 1.31 -0.35 -11.28
CA LEU A 71 2.68 -0.30 -10.77
C LEU A 71 3.43 -1.65 -10.86
N VAL A 72 2.77 -2.71 -11.34
CA VAL A 72 3.39 -4.05 -11.44
C VAL A 72 4.64 -4.04 -12.33
N ASP A 73 4.62 -3.28 -13.42
CA ASP A 73 5.75 -3.23 -14.37
C ASP A 73 6.74 -2.09 -14.07
N SER A 74 6.51 -1.32 -13.00
CA SER A 74 7.34 -0.17 -12.59
C SER A 74 8.37 -0.58 -11.54
N VAL A 75 9.31 -1.44 -11.94
CA VAL A 75 10.39 -1.98 -11.09
C VAL A 75 11.16 -0.88 -10.37
N GLU A 76 11.41 0.25 -11.03
CA GLU A 76 12.11 1.41 -10.47
C GLU A 76 11.39 2.02 -9.26
N LEU A 77 10.09 1.75 -9.09
CA LEU A 77 9.28 2.20 -7.95
C LEU A 77 9.19 1.16 -6.84
N TYR A 78 9.71 -0.05 -7.01
CA TYR A 78 9.59 -1.12 -6.00
C TYR A 78 10.17 -0.72 -4.65
N GLY A 79 11.27 0.03 -4.63
CA GLY A 79 11.83 0.56 -3.38
C GLY A 79 10.86 1.51 -2.64
N ALA A 80 10.12 2.34 -3.39
CA ALA A 80 9.13 3.24 -2.83
C ALA A 80 7.85 2.52 -2.39
N ILE A 81 7.44 1.48 -3.13
CA ILE A 81 6.27 0.63 -2.87
C ILE A 81 6.50 -0.32 -1.70
N ALA A 82 7.73 -0.76 -1.46
CA ALA A 82 8.06 -1.69 -0.39
C ALA A 82 7.64 -1.15 0.99
N ARG A 83 7.89 0.13 1.24
CA ARG A 83 7.59 0.77 2.54
C ARG A 83 6.09 0.71 2.92
N PRO A 84 5.14 1.14 2.07
CA PRO A 84 3.72 0.96 2.37
C PRO A 84 3.30 -0.52 2.45
N LEU A 85 3.85 -1.40 1.62
CA LEU A 85 3.55 -2.84 1.70
C LEU A 85 3.98 -3.47 3.03
N PHE A 86 5.17 -3.13 3.54
CA PHE A 86 5.63 -3.63 4.83
C PHE A 86 4.79 -3.11 5.99
N TYR A 87 4.32 -1.86 5.91
CA TYR A 87 3.39 -1.32 6.89
C TYR A 87 2.09 -2.14 6.92
N ILE A 88 1.49 -2.37 5.75
CA ILE A 88 0.24 -3.13 5.62
C ILE A 88 0.47 -4.56 6.14
N LEU A 89 1.57 -5.20 5.75
CA LEU A 89 1.92 -6.54 6.23
C LEU A 89 2.08 -6.61 7.75
N ASP A 90 2.66 -5.57 8.37
CA ASP A 90 2.83 -5.50 9.82
C ASP A 90 1.49 -5.40 10.54
N LYS A 91 0.57 -4.59 10.00
CA LYS A 91 -0.65 -4.16 10.69
C LYS A 91 -1.93 -4.89 10.29
N CYS A 92 -1.97 -5.56 9.15
CA CYS A 92 -3.19 -6.21 8.70
C CYS A 92 -3.53 -7.46 9.51
N GLU A 93 -4.81 -7.84 9.46
CA GLU A 93 -5.32 -9.09 9.98
C GLU A 93 -4.63 -10.29 9.31
N THR A 94 -4.55 -11.41 10.02
CA THR A 94 -3.78 -12.58 9.58
C THR A 94 -4.35 -13.17 8.29
N GLU A 95 -5.67 -13.20 8.14
CA GLU A 95 -6.31 -13.63 6.88
C GLU A 95 -5.94 -12.77 5.68
N ASN A 96 -5.55 -11.51 5.86
CA ASN A 96 -5.27 -10.62 4.74
C ASN A 96 -3.82 -10.71 4.25
N VAL A 97 -2.92 -11.31 5.04
CA VAL A 97 -1.48 -11.46 4.72
C VAL A 97 -1.27 -12.15 3.36
N GLN A 98 -2.11 -13.12 3.02
CA GLN A 98 -2.05 -13.85 1.75
C GLN A 98 -2.24 -12.97 0.51
N LEU A 99 -2.97 -11.85 0.64
CA LEU A 99 -3.21 -10.90 -0.45
C LEU A 99 -1.93 -10.15 -0.82
N LEU A 100 -0.98 -10.00 0.11
CA LEU A 100 0.30 -9.33 -0.11
C LEU A 100 1.37 -10.26 -0.72
N ARG A 101 1.23 -11.59 -0.60
CA ARG A 101 2.23 -12.58 -1.07
C ARG A 101 2.72 -12.34 -2.52
N PRO A 102 1.87 -11.99 -3.51
CA PRO A 102 2.34 -11.71 -4.86
C PRO A 102 3.30 -10.52 -4.93
N TRP A 103 2.98 -9.43 -4.23
CA TRP A 103 3.83 -8.23 -4.16
C TRP A 103 5.11 -8.49 -3.40
N MET A 104 5.02 -9.19 -2.28
CA MET A 104 6.15 -9.52 -1.46
C MET A 104 7.18 -10.35 -2.22
N ARG A 105 6.73 -11.34 -3.00
CA ARG A 105 7.62 -12.10 -3.90
C ARG A 105 8.33 -11.20 -4.89
N ARG A 106 7.60 -10.32 -5.59
CA ARG A 106 8.16 -9.39 -6.60
C ARG A 106 9.25 -8.49 -6.01
N ILE A 107 8.99 -7.84 -4.87
CA ILE A 107 9.96 -6.91 -4.27
C ILE A 107 11.17 -7.64 -3.65
N THR A 108 11.02 -8.93 -3.32
CA THR A 108 12.11 -9.78 -2.80
C THR A 108 12.82 -10.60 -3.87
N GLU A 109 12.49 -10.43 -5.15
CA GLU A 109 13.11 -11.20 -6.22
C GLU A 109 14.53 -10.67 -6.56
N PRO A 110 15.55 -11.54 -6.64
CA PRO A 110 16.95 -11.14 -6.87
C PRO A 110 17.29 -10.40 -8.16
N SER A 111 16.47 -10.52 -9.21
CA SER A 111 16.71 -9.82 -10.48
C SER A 111 16.42 -8.32 -10.38
N GLU A 112 15.48 -7.92 -9.53
CA GLU A 112 14.95 -6.55 -9.43
C GLU A 112 15.68 -5.68 -8.38
N GLN A 113 16.77 -6.23 -7.80
CA GLN A 113 17.27 -5.84 -6.48
C GLN A 113 18.42 -4.83 -6.44
N LYS A 114 18.97 -4.39 -7.58
CA LYS A 114 20.19 -3.57 -7.60
C LYS A 114 20.04 -2.17 -6.97
N SER A 115 18.83 -1.66 -6.73
CA SER A 115 18.59 -0.33 -6.12
C SER A 115 17.80 -0.33 -4.81
N VAL A 116 17.09 -1.42 -4.46
CA VAL A 116 16.12 -1.47 -3.34
C VAL A 116 16.80 -1.72 -1.98
N PHE A 117 18.05 -2.17 -2.01
CA PHE A 117 18.57 -2.98 -0.92
C PHE A 117 19.24 -2.26 0.24
N SER A 118 19.68 -1.01 0.11
CA SER A 118 20.40 -0.38 1.23
C SER A 118 19.53 -0.05 2.45
N ALA A 119 18.20 0.06 2.28
CA ALA A 119 17.29 0.47 3.36
C ALA A 119 16.36 -0.64 3.91
N SER A 120 16.22 -1.77 3.20
CA SER A 120 15.08 -2.70 3.41
C SER A 120 15.45 -4.07 3.98
N TYR A 121 16.74 -4.42 4.09
CA TYR A 121 17.18 -5.75 4.53
C TYR A 121 16.67 -6.14 5.93
N ASN A 122 16.73 -5.22 6.89
CA ASN A 122 16.29 -5.50 8.25
C ASN A 122 14.76 -5.74 8.34
N LEU A 123 13.97 -5.07 7.48
CA LEU A 123 12.52 -5.25 7.38
C LEU A 123 12.18 -6.59 6.70
N ILE A 124 12.86 -6.94 5.61
CA ILE A 124 12.64 -8.23 4.93
C ILE A 124 12.95 -9.40 5.87
N LEU A 125 14.03 -9.31 6.65
CA LEU A 125 14.40 -10.34 7.63
C LEU A 125 13.42 -10.40 8.81
N SER A 126 12.90 -9.26 9.30
CA SER A 126 11.92 -9.25 10.39
C SER A 126 10.55 -9.80 9.96
N PHE A 127 10.18 -9.64 8.70
CA PHE A 127 8.89 -10.09 8.14
C PHE A 127 8.95 -11.45 7.42
N GLY A 128 10.14 -12.00 7.17
CA GLY A 128 10.34 -13.26 6.44
C GLY A 128 9.53 -14.45 7.02
N LEU A 129 9.25 -14.45 8.32
CA LEU A 129 8.42 -15.46 8.99
C LEU A 129 6.91 -15.34 8.72
N ARG A 130 6.39 -14.19 8.30
CA ARG A 130 4.95 -14.01 8.00
C ARG A 130 4.60 -14.34 6.54
N ILE A 131 5.59 -14.48 5.66
CA ILE A 131 5.39 -14.61 4.21
C ILE A 131 5.67 -16.02 3.68
N LEU A 132 6.52 -16.78 4.38
CA LEU A 132 6.68 -18.21 4.17
C LEU A 132 5.41 -18.91 4.67
#